data_AF-A0A7C8IL84-F1
#
_entry.id   AF-A0A7C8IL84-F1
#
_cell.length_a   1.000
_cell.length_b   1.000
_cell.length_c   1.000
_cell.angle_alpha   90.00
_cell.angle_beta   90.00
_cell.angle_gamma   90.00
#
_symmetry.space_group_name_H-M   'P 1'
#
loop_
_entity.id
_entity.type
_entity.pdbx_description
1 polymer ?
#
loop_
_entity_poly.entity_id
_entity_poly.type
_entity_poly.pdbx_seq_one_letter_code
_entity_poly.pdbx_strand_id
1 'polypeptide(L)'
;MDPLGTVLGIAHVIKRGYDLYKGCQSATDEVQAAAEHVHSMVILLEGVRSDLFENPRSFVHTKTDPARARTQNLKHHIKMCEQSILRMEKLLNKYQTFRKGNVSAWNAFRWQEGKKEIAECKLDLVLSTVALDVFLSKNGLNVLWKLEDMMEQMLKKMAPFELFQADVARNGERRPRLESNVTRTIVASLVLARLMRTLEQYRRKKSGKTGASPANVGLGRRLKKTVTRVNSGFAPNANRMVLLQNYASNIVSDAVPVPPPYKTRRARTPSPDGSSAAWSMDVAPPRPIRRSSSMHRLVGKINANITQPQKPAEHYACWRVGIASLAIGPKGAPEFLRHRRGQMQLRKMAAVLKESNASAGRYRALDARDNRVKRLMDSRNEHEKKKKTGKKWYLVAARVMSRDPGKTGMVTVEKALVILVRR
;
A
#
# COMPACT_ATOMS: atom_id res chain seq x y z
N MET A 1 -6.30 42.26 10.49
CA MET A 1 -5.79 40.91 10.82
C MET A 1 -4.40 40.83 10.24
N ASP A 2 -3.38 40.83 11.10
CA ASP A 2 -2.00 40.96 10.63
C ASP A 2 -1.45 39.60 10.16
N PRO A 3 -1.13 39.45 8.86
CA PRO A 3 -0.54 38.23 8.33
C PRO A 3 0.83 37.99 8.95
N LEU A 4 1.59 39.07 9.15
CA LEU A 4 2.92 39.07 9.77
C LEU A 4 2.90 38.47 11.17
N GLY A 5 1.94 38.88 12.01
CA GLY A 5 1.80 38.35 13.37
C GLY A 5 1.50 36.85 13.40
N THR A 6 0.77 36.33 12.41
CA THR A 6 0.49 34.89 12.30
C THR A 6 1.75 34.12 11.93
N VAL A 7 2.53 34.61 10.98
CA VAL A 7 3.79 33.99 10.54
C VAL A 7 4.84 34.02 11.66
N LEU A 8 4.96 35.14 12.38
CA LEU A 8 5.83 35.26 13.55
C LEU A 8 5.42 34.31 14.68
N GLY A 9 4.12 34.14 14.92
CA GLY A 9 3.60 33.16 15.87
C GLY A 9 4.06 31.74 15.52
N ILE A 10 3.95 31.33 14.26
CA ILE A 10 4.42 30.02 13.80
C ILE A 10 5.94 29.87 14.01
N ALA A 11 6.72 30.91 13.66
CA ALA A 11 8.17 30.90 13.85
C ALA A 11 8.58 30.73 15.32
N HIS A 12 7.85 31.35 16.24
CA HIS A 12 8.06 31.17 17.68
C HIS A 12 7.80 29.73 18.13
N VAL A 13 6.70 29.12 17.67
CA VAL A 13 6.35 27.72 17.97
C VAL A 13 7.40 26.76 17.38
N ILE A 14 7.89 27.02 16.16
CA ILE A 14 8.97 26.25 15.53
C ILE A 14 10.24 26.30 16.38
N LYS A 15 10.67 27.50 16.78
CA LYS A 15 11.87 27.67 17.62
C LYS A 15 11.76 26.87 18.91
N ARG A 16 10.65 27.02 19.62
CA ARG A 16 10.39 26.26 20.87
C ARG A 16 10.36 24.75 20.62
N GLY A 17 9.78 24.31 19.50
CA GLY A 17 9.78 22.91 19.11
C GLY A 17 11.18 22.34 18.87
N TYR A 18 12.09 23.10 18.26
CA TYR A 18 13.50 22.70 18.10
C TYR A 18 14.25 22.64 19.43
N ASP A 19 14.03 23.61 20.32
CA ASP A 19 14.65 23.62 21.64
C ASP A 19 14.18 22.40 22.46
N LEU A 20 12.88 22.11 22.41
CA LEU A 20 12.31 20.90 23.02
C LEU A 20 12.87 19.62 22.38
N TYR A 21 13.00 19.57 21.06
CA TYR A 21 13.56 18.43 20.34
C TYR A 21 14.99 18.12 20.81
N LYS A 22 15.86 19.13 20.94
CA LYS A 22 17.21 18.99 21.50
C LYS A 22 17.17 18.47 22.93
N GLY A 23 16.25 18.98 23.75
CA GLY A 23 16.00 18.49 25.10
C GLY A 23 15.66 17.00 25.14
N CYS A 24 14.72 16.56 24.29
CA CYS A 24 14.28 15.17 24.20
C CYS A 24 15.39 14.20 23.74
N GLN A 25 16.32 14.63 22.88
CA GLN A 25 17.44 13.78 22.44
C GLN A 25 18.36 13.39 23.60
N SER A 26 18.52 14.27 24.59
CA SER A 26 19.38 14.05 25.77
C SER A 26 18.71 13.22 26.89
N ALA A 27 17.43 12.88 26.71
CA ALA A 27 16.59 12.21 27.70
C ALA A 27 16.61 10.67 27.55
N THR A 28 15.88 9.97 28.43
CA THR A 28 15.77 8.50 28.40
C THR A 28 15.00 8.00 27.17
N ASP A 29 15.16 6.71 26.85
CA ASP A 29 14.58 6.05 25.66
C ASP A 29 13.08 6.33 25.47
N GLU A 30 12.29 6.42 26.55
CA GLU A 30 10.86 6.71 26.45
C GLU A 30 10.55 8.14 25.97
N VAL A 31 11.38 9.10 26.37
CA VAL A 31 11.26 10.52 25.97
C VAL A 31 11.85 10.74 24.58
N GLN A 32 12.86 9.97 24.19
CA GLN A 32 13.38 9.98 22.81
C GLN A 32 12.28 9.63 21.80
N ALA A 33 11.38 8.71 22.14
CA ALA A 33 10.23 8.40 21.29
C ALA A 33 9.24 9.56 21.14
N ALA A 34 9.26 10.58 22.00
CA ALA A 34 8.51 11.82 21.83
C ALA A 34 9.26 12.84 20.94
N ALA A 35 10.60 12.78 20.90
CA ALA A 35 11.42 13.63 20.04
C ALA A 35 11.03 13.51 18.56
N GLU A 36 10.75 12.30 18.09
CA GLU A 36 10.31 12.05 16.72
C GLU A 36 8.99 12.79 16.37
N HIS A 37 8.04 12.83 17.29
CA HIS A 37 6.76 13.52 17.09
C HIS A 37 6.91 15.04 17.17
N VAL A 38 7.73 15.53 18.10
CA VAL A 38 8.08 16.96 18.18
C VAL A 38 8.73 17.41 16.87
N HIS A 39 9.70 16.64 16.36
CA HIS A 39 10.36 16.95 15.09
C HIS A 39 9.38 16.94 13.91
N SER A 40 8.52 15.92 13.83
CA SER A 40 7.51 15.81 12.77
C SER A 40 6.56 17.02 12.76
N MET A 41 6.14 17.48 13.93
CA MET A 41 5.31 18.68 14.07
C MET A 41 6.06 19.96 13.66
N VAL A 42 7.34 20.08 14.04
CA VAL A 42 8.18 21.22 13.67
C VAL A 42 8.33 21.33 12.15
N ILE A 43 8.61 20.21 11.47
CA ILE A 43 8.70 20.15 10.00
C ILE A 43 7.37 20.58 9.36
N LEU A 44 6.24 20.10 9.88
CA LEU A 44 4.93 20.50 9.39
C LEU A 44 4.71 22.01 9.55
N LEU A 45 5.05 22.58 10.71
CA LEU A 45 4.95 24.02 10.96
C LEU A 45 5.89 24.84 10.07
N GLU A 46 7.11 24.37 9.79
CA GLU A 46 8.01 24.98 8.82
C GLU A 46 7.42 24.95 7.41
N GLY A 47 6.85 23.82 7.01
CA GLY A 47 6.15 23.70 5.74
C GLY A 47 5.02 24.71 5.61
N VAL A 48 4.20 24.85 6.66
CA VAL A 48 3.14 25.87 6.74
C VAL A 48 3.74 27.27 6.66
N ARG A 49 4.79 27.57 7.45
CA ARG A 49 5.43 28.88 7.45
C ARG A 49 5.93 29.26 6.06
N SER A 50 6.68 28.38 5.40
CA SER A 50 7.18 28.61 4.03
C SER A 50 6.04 28.79 3.06
N ASP A 51 5.02 27.92 3.08
CA ASP A 51 3.90 28.01 2.14
C ASP A 51 3.09 29.30 2.34
N LEU A 52 2.95 29.79 3.58
CA LEU A 52 2.26 31.04 3.87
C LEU A 52 3.09 32.27 3.49
N PHE A 53 4.41 32.20 3.66
CA PHE A 53 5.32 33.31 3.39
C PHE A 53 5.62 33.45 1.89
N GLU A 54 5.94 32.35 1.21
CA GLU A 54 6.35 32.32 -0.20
C GLU A 54 5.18 32.47 -1.17
N ASN A 55 3.96 32.08 -0.76
CA ASN A 55 2.80 32.14 -1.64
C ASN A 55 1.98 33.43 -1.41
N PRO A 56 2.11 34.46 -2.27
CA PRO A 56 1.32 35.70 -2.14
C PRO A 56 -0.18 35.47 -2.34
N ARG A 57 -0.58 34.36 -2.97
CA ARG A 57 -1.99 33.96 -3.14
C ARG A 57 -2.52 33.14 -1.96
N SER A 58 -1.76 33.00 -0.88
CA SER A 58 -2.22 32.35 0.34
C SER A 58 -3.44 33.06 0.92
N PHE A 59 -4.33 32.30 1.56
CA PHE A 59 -5.49 32.86 2.25
C PHE A 59 -5.11 33.80 3.39
N VAL A 60 -3.87 33.73 3.91
CA VAL A 60 -3.39 34.66 4.94
C VAL A 60 -3.23 36.09 4.42
N HIS A 61 -2.90 36.26 3.13
CA HIS A 61 -2.75 37.57 2.49
C HIS A 61 -4.06 38.10 1.88
N THR A 62 -5.05 37.21 1.74
CA THR A 62 -6.33 37.54 1.10
C THR A 62 -7.30 38.15 2.12
N LYS A 63 -7.88 39.33 1.81
CA LYS A 63 -8.75 40.08 2.74
C LYS A 63 -10.22 39.61 2.79
N THR A 64 -10.61 38.63 1.97
CA THR A 64 -11.98 38.09 1.89
C THR A 64 -12.43 37.40 3.18
N ASP A 65 -13.72 37.47 3.53
CA ASP A 65 -14.29 36.81 4.72
C ASP A 65 -14.01 35.30 4.84
N PRO A 66 -14.15 34.46 3.78
CA PRO A 66 -13.76 33.05 3.87
C PRO A 66 -12.27 32.86 4.20
N ALA A 67 -11.41 33.76 3.75
CA ALA A 67 -9.98 33.73 4.05
C ALA A 67 -9.68 34.14 5.50
N ARG A 68 -10.44 35.09 6.05
CA ARG A 68 -10.38 35.46 7.49
C ARG A 68 -10.77 34.29 8.38
N ALA A 69 -11.86 33.59 8.06
CA ALA A 69 -12.30 32.39 8.78
C ALA A 69 -11.24 31.28 8.74
N ARG A 70 -10.63 31.04 7.58
CA ARG A 70 -9.50 30.08 7.44
C ARG A 70 -8.29 30.49 8.26
N THR A 71 -7.95 31.78 8.29
CA THR A 71 -6.85 32.31 9.10
C THR A 71 -7.11 32.13 10.60
N GLN A 72 -8.34 32.33 11.07
CA GLN A 72 -8.72 32.05 12.46
C GLN A 72 -8.61 30.56 12.81
N ASN A 73 -9.10 29.68 11.94
CA ASN A 73 -8.97 28.23 12.14
C ASN A 73 -7.51 27.77 12.15
N LEU A 74 -6.68 28.32 11.26
CA LEU A 74 -5.24 28.07 11.27
C LEU A 74 -4.62 28.49 12.61
N LYS A 75 -4.93 29.69 13.11
CA LYS A 75 -4.46 30.18 14.42
C LYS A 75 -4.88 29.25 15.55
N HIS A 76 -6.11 28.74 15.51
CA HIS A 76 -6.59 27.77 16.48
C HIS A 76 -5.75 26.48 16.48
N HIS A 77 -5.46 25.90 15.30
CA HIS A 77 -4.62 24.71 15.20
C HIS A 77 -3.16 24.96 15.63
N ILE A 78 -2.58 26.11 15.26
CA ILE A 78 -1.24 26.49 15.73
C ILE A 78 -1.20 26.61 17.25
N LYS A 79 -2.23 27.22 17.85
CA LYS A 79 -2.35 27.33 19.31
C LYS A 79 -2.44 25.96 19.99
N MET A 80 -3.14 25.00 19.40
CA MET A 80 -3.16 23.63 19.89
C MET A 80 -1.76 22.97 19.83
N CYS A 81 -1.04 23.15 18.71
CA CYS A 81 0.34 22.68 18.61
C CYS A 81 1.22 23.32 19.69
N GLU A 82 1.15 24.63 19.87
CA GLU A 82 1.89 25.35 20.91
C GLU A 82 1.59 24.81 22.32
N GLN A 83 0.31 24.61 22.65
CA GLN A 83 -0.10 24.06 23.94
C GLN A 83 0.46 22.65 24.16
N SER A 84 0.46 21.80 23.12
CA SER A 84 1.04 20.46 23.21
C SER A 84 2.56 20.47 23.41
N ILE A 85 3.29 21.39 22.75
CA ILE A 85 4.73 21.61 22.97
C ILE A 85 4.98 22.07 24.41
N LEU A 86 4.25 23.08 24.88
CA LEU A 86 4.40 23.63 26.23
C LEU A 86 4.11 22.59 27.30
N ARG A 87 3.11 21.72 27.10
CA ARG A 87 2.80 20.64 28.03
C ARG A 87 3.94 19.63 28.10
N MET A 88 4.49 19.23 26.94
CA MET A 88 5.63 18.32 26.88
C MET A 88 6.91 18.93 27.48
N GLU A 89 7.17 20.22 27.23
CA GLU A 89 8.29 20.97 27.82
C GLU A 89 8.20 21.01 29.35
N LYS A 90 7.00 21.32 29.89
CA LYS A 90 6.75 21.28 31.33
C LYS A 90 7.00 19.90 31.92
N LEU A 91 6.57 18.83 31.25
CA LEU A 91 6.85 17.46 31.71
C LEU A 91 8.34 17.14 31.65
N LEU A 92 9.03 17.49 30.57
CA LEU A 92 10.46 17.23 30.44
C LEU A 92 11.24 17.94 31.55
N ASN A 93 10.92 19.20 31.82
CA ASN A 93 11.50 19.95 32.93
C ASN A 93 11.16 19.34 34.30
N LYS A 94 9.90 18.90 34.51
CA LYS A 94 9.46 18.20 35.73
C LYS A 94 10.27 16.92 35.98
N TYR A 95 10.62 16.19 34.93
CA TYR A 95 11.34 14.92 35.06
C TYR A 95 12.87 15.02 34.98
N GLN A 96 13.39 16.07 34.36
CA GLN A 96 14.84 16.32 34.27
C GLN A 96 15.46 16.62 35.65
N THR A 97 14.69 17.20 36.57
CA THR A 97 15.12 17.45 37.96
C THR A 97 15.38 16.16 38.74
N PHE A 98 14.72 15.05 38.42
CA PHE A 98 14.98 13.75 39.09
C PHE A 98 16.34 13.15 38.74
N ARG A 99 16.96 13.55 37.61
CA ARG A 99 18.27 13.04 37.20
C ARG A 99 19.43 13.59 38.03
N LYS A 100 19.26 14.75 38.68
CA LYS A 100 20.32 15.43 39.44
C LYS A 100 20.39 15.04 40.92
N GLY A 101 19.45 14.23 41.43
CA GLY A 101 19.42 13.80 42.83
C GLY A 101 19.47 12.28 42.96
N ASN A 102 19.94 11.78 44.11
CA ASN A 102 19.92 10.35 44.43
C ASN A 102 18.49 9.80 44.26
N VAL A 103 18.33 8.79 43.41
CA VAL A 103 17.04 8.22 43.04
C VAL A 103 16.50 7.40 44.23
N SER A 104 15.71 8.04 45.09
CA SER A 104 14.99 7.32 46.14
C SER A 104 13.92 6.41 45.53
N ALA A 105 13.50 5.37 46.26
CA ALA A 105 12.41 4.49 45.83
C ALA A 105 11.11 5.26 45.49
N TRP A 106 10.90 6.42 46.11
CA TRP A 106 9.80 7.34 45.80
C TRP A 106 9.90 7.95 44.39
N ASN A 107 11.10 8.29 43.94
CA ASN A 107 11.33 8.78 42.58
C ASN A 107 11.08 7.68 41.53
N ALA A 108 11.39 6.43 41.86
CA ALA A 108 11.09 5.29 40.99
C ALA A 108 9.58 5.04 40.85
N PHE A 109 8.81 5.19 41.94
CA PHE A 109 7.34 5.11 41.89
C PHE A 109 6.73 6.26 41.06
N ARG A 110 7.12 7.52 41.34
CA ARG A 110 6.68 8.69 40.56
C ARG A 110 7.06 8.60 39.09
N TRP A 111 8.16 7.92 38.75
CA TRP A 111 8.55 7.70 37.36
C TRP A 111 7.55 6.80 36.61
N GLN A 112 6.93 5.82 37.27
CA GLN A 112 5.90 4.98 36.62
C GLN A 112 4.66 5.79 36.24
N GLU A 113 4.22 6.71 37.10
CA GLU A 113 3.15 7.67 36.78
C GLU A 113 3.61 8.64 35.68
N GLY A 114 4.87 9.09 35.74
CA GLY A 114 5.46 9.94 34.71
C GLY A 114 5.48 9.34 33.33
N LYS A 115 5.70 8.02 33.21
CA LYS A 115 5.59 7.33 31.91
C LYS A 115 4.19 7.43 31.32
N LYS A 116 3.14 7.39 32.14
CA LYS A 116 1.75 7.59 31.68
C LYS A 116 1.53 9.04 31.24
N GLU A 117 1.97 10.01 32.05
CA GLU A 117 1.86 11.45 31.70
C GLU A 117 2.58 11.79 30.38
N ILE A 118 3.78 11.21 30.16
CA ILE A 118 4.55 11.37 28.92
C ILE A 118 3.79 10.75 27.74
N ALA A 119 3.19 9.57 27.91
CA ALA A 119 2.40 8.91 26.87
C ALA A 119 1.15 9.72 26.48
N GLU A 120 0.47 10.33 27.47
CA GLU A 120 -0.65 11.24 27.23
C GLU A 120 -0.21 12.51 26.49
N CYS A 121 0.88 13.15 26.91
CA CYS A 121 1.38 14.35 26.21
C CYS A 121 1.87 14.03 24.79
N LYS A 122 2.40 12.82 24.58
CA LYS A 122 2.73 12.34 23.24
C LYS A 122 1.48 12.18 22.38
N LEU A 123 0.41 11.62 22.94
CA LEU A 123 -0.87 11.50 22.24
C LEU A 123 -1.42 12.89 21.86
N ASP A 124 -1.34 13.87 22.77
CA ASP A 124 -1.72 15.26 22.47
C ASP A 124 -0.91 15.87 21.33
N LEU A 125 0.42 15.67 21.32
CA LEU A 125 1.29 16.12 20.23
C LEU A 125 0.89 15.50 18.88
N VAL A 126 0.62 14.19 18.86
CA VAL A 126 0.18 13.50 17.64
C VAL A 126 -1.18 14.03 17.18
N LEU A 127 -2.13 14.21 18.10
CA LEU A 127 -3.47 14.70 17.79
C LEU A 127 -3.45 16.14 17.27
N SER A 128 -2.68 17.04 17.89
CA SER A 128 -2.55 18.43 17.43
C SER A 128 -1.92 18.49 16.04
N THR A 129 -0.89 17.68 15.81
CA THR A 129 -0.21 17.56 14.52
C THR A 129 -1.14 17.03 13.42
N VAL A 130 -1.89 15.95 13.70
CA VAL A 130 -2.86 15.38 12.76
C VAL A 130 -4.01 16.35 12.48
N ALA A 131 -4.50 17.07 13.49
CA ALA A 131 -5.54 18.06 13.31
C ALA A 131 -5.08 19.21 12.38
N LEU A 132 -3.85 19.68 12.56
CA LEU A 132 -3.23 20.66 11.67
C LEU A 132 -3.09 20.12 10.24
N ASP A 133 -2.57 18.90 10.05
CA ASP A 133 -2.43 18.29 8.72
C ASP A 133 -3.78 18.10 8.00
N VAL A 134 -4.80 17.63 8.71
CA VAL A 134 -6.16 17.51 8.16
C VAL A 134 -6.71 18.87 7.74
N PHE A 135 -6.49 19.92 8.55
CA PHE A 135 -6.88 21.28 8.18
C PHE A 135 -6.15 21.76 6.93
N LEU A 136 -4.85 21.54 6.82
CA LEU A 136 -4.04 21.97 5.67
C LEU A 136 -4.46 21.23 4.39
N SER A 137 -4.68 19.92 4.49
CA SER A 137 -5.13 19.09 3.36
C SER A 137 -6.50 19.52 2.81
N LYS A 138 -7.43 19.94 3.67
CA LYS A 138 -8.73 20.50 3.27
C LYS A 138 -8.59 21.83 2.52
N ASN A 139 -7.57 22.63 2.85
CA ASN A 139 -7.32 23.93 2.24
C ASN A 139 -6.38 23.85 1.01
N GLY A 140 -6.02 22.65 0.56
CA GLY A 140 -5.15 22.47 -0.62
C GLY A 140 -3.68 22.76 -0.37
N LEU A 141 -3.28 23.04 0.88
CA LEU A 141 -1.89 23.14 1.30
C LEU A 141 -1.40 21.73 1.61
N ASN A 142 -0.96 20.99 0.58
CA ASN A 142 -0.45 19.63 0.79
C ASN A 142 0.99 19.66 1.35
N VAL A 143 1.20 19.98 2.62
CA VAL A 143 2.54 19.85 3.26
C VAL A 143 3.05 18.39 3.24
N LEU A 144 2.14 17.44 2.99
CA LEU A 144 2.43 16.04 2.70
C LEU A 144 3.53 15.82 1.64
N TRP A 145 3.64 16.67 0.62
CA TRP A 145 4.71 16.51 -0.39
C TRP A 145 6.10 16.79 0.19
N LYS A 146 6.21 17.73 1.16
CA LYS A 146 7.47 18.02 1.86
C LYS A 146 7.86 16.91 2.83
N LEU A 147 6.88 16.30 3.51
CA LEU A 147 7.11 15.10 4.33
C LEU A 147 7.52 13.90 3.46
N GLU A 148 6.88 13.75 2.30
CA GLU A 148 7.26 12.75 1.30
C GLU A 148 8.68 12.99 0.76
N ASP A 149 9.03 14.24 0.45
CA ASP A 149 10.37 14.61 -0.02
C ASP A 149 11.42 14.45 1.07
N MET A 150 11.13 14.80 2.33
CA MET A 150 12.03 14.53 3.46
C MET A 150 12.21 13.04 3.72
N MET A 151 11.14 12.25 3.67
CA MET A 151 11.24 10.79 3.74
C MET A 151 12.08 10.25 2.58
N GLU A 152 11.93 10.79 1.38
CA GLU A 152 12.72 10.42 0.20
C GLU A 152 14.20 10.82 0.36
N GLN A 153 14.47 12.00 0.92
CA GLN A 153 15.83 12.46 1.24
C GLN A 153 16.47 11.63 2.36
N MET A 154 15.72 11.25 3.40
CA MET A 154 16.18 10.33 4.44
C MET A 154 16.45 8.94 3.87
N LEU A 155 15.57 8.43 2.99
CA LEU A 155 15.78 7.17 2.26
C LEU A 155 17.02 7.24 1.36
N LYS A 156 17.24 8.34 0.63
CA LYS A 156 18.45 8.56 -0.18
C LYS A 156 19.71 8.63 0.67
N LYS A 157 19.65 9.22 1.87
CA LYS A 157 20.77 9.24 2.83
C LYS A 157 20.98 7.90 3.53
N MET A 158 19.96 7.05 3.60
CA MET A 158 20.03 5.68 4.14
C MET A 158 20.43 4.64 3.09
N ALA A 159 20.23 4.89 1.80
CA ALA A 159 20.60 3.99 0.71
C ALA A 159 22.11 3.59 0.69
N PRO A 160 23.07 4.47 1.03
CA PRO A 160 24.48 4.09 1.18
C PRO A 160 24.70 3.10 2.34
N PHE A 161 23.90 3.16 3.40
CA PHE A 161 24.02 2.24 4.54
C PHE A 161 23.53 0.82 4.20
N GLU A 162 22.68 0.66 3.18
CA GLU A 162 22.31 -0.66 2.64
C GLU A 162 23.42 -1.26 1.76
N LEU A 163 24.21 -0.42 1.08
CA LEU A 163 25.39 -0.85 0.28
C LEU A 163 26.55 -1.34 1.16
N PHE A 164 26.73 -0.79 2.36
CA PHE A 164 27.78 -1.26 3.29
C PHE A 164 27.45 -2.59 4.02
N GLN A 165 26.28 -3.20 3.80
CA GLN A 165 26.03 -4.58 4.25
C GLN A 165 26.45 -5.65 3.24
N ALA A 166 26.73 -5.27 1.98
CA ALA A 166 27.12 -6.24 0.95
C ALA A 166 28.62 -6.56 0.94
N ASP A 167 29.50 -5.64 1.36
CA ASP A 167 30.96 -5.79 1.17
C ASP A 167 31.80 -5.94 2.45
N VAL A 168 31.22 -5.92 3.65
CA VAL A 168 31.99 -6.10 4.90
C VAL A 168 31.99 -7.56 5.34
N ALA A 169 32.68 -8.41 4.58
CA ALA A 169 33.08 -9.75 5.02
C ALA A 169 34.29 -10.29 4.23
N ARG A 170 35.44 -9.62 4.35
CA ARG A 170 36.74 -10.28 4.22
C ARG A 170 37.56 -9.89 5.44
N ASN A 171 37.85 -10.89 6.28
CA ASN A 171 38.72 -10.90 7.47
C ASN A 171 37.97 -11.05 8.81
N GLY A 172 37.65 -12.30 9.13
CA GLY A 172 38.21 -12.99 10.29
C GLY A 172 37.79 -12.62 11.72
N GLU A 173 37.34 -11.41 12.03
CA GLU A 173 37.10 -11.01 13.41
C GLU A 173 35.61 -10.83 13.74
N ARG A 174 35.12 -11.63 14.69
CA ARG A 174 33.75 -11.55 15.21
C ARG A 174 33.61 -10.29 16.06
N ARG A 175 33.06 -9.22 15.46
CA ARG A 175 32.62 -8.02 16.19
C ARG A 175 31.56 -8.37 17.25
N PRO A 176 31.62 -7.79 18.47
CA PRO A 176 30.62 -8.01 19.51
C PRO A 176 29.22 -7.50 19.08
N ARG A 177 28.20 -8.33 19.30
CA ARG A 177 26.81 -8.13 18.83
C ARG A 177 26.08 -6.92 19.44
N LEU A 178 26.65 -6.26 20.44
CA LEU A 178 26.01 -5.15 21.17
C LEU A 178 26.08 -3.80 20.44
N GLU A 179 26.98 -3.63 19.46
CA GLU A 179 27.15 -2.37 18.72
C GLU A 179 26.57 -2.41 17.29
N SER A 180 25.86 -3.48 16.91
CA SER A 180 25.36 -3.58 15.54
C SER A 180 24.14 -2.68 15.33
N ASN A 181 24.33 -1.54 14.66
CA ASN A 181 23.28 -0.65 14.17
C ASN A 181 22.28 -1.33 13.20
N VAL A 182 22.56 -2.58 12.81
CA VAL A 182 21.77 -3.45 11.94
C VAL A 182 20.33 -3.61 12.43
N THR A 183 20.11 -3.76 13.73
CA THR A 183 18.75 -3.89 14.28
C THR A 183 17.98 -2.58 14.20
N ARG A 184 18.65 -1.44 14.42
CA ARG A 184 18.04 -0.10 14.31
C ARG A 184 17.74 0.25 12.84
N THR A 185 18.61 -0.08 11.90
CA THR A 185 18.37 0.10 10.46
C THR A 185 17.30 -0.84 9.90
N ILE A 186 17.20 -2.07 10.39
CA ILE A 186 16.11 -2.99 10.02
C ILE A 186 14.76 -2.49 10.55
N VAL A 187 14.71 -1.93 11.75
CA VAL A 187 13.48 -1.35 12.31
C VAL A 187 13.10 -0.07 11.56
N ALA A 188 14.05 0.83 11.30
CA ALA A 188 13.81 2.05 10.52
C ALA A 188 13.34 1.75 9.09
N SER A 189 13.96 0.81 8.39
CA SER A 189 13.54 0.38 7.03
C SER A 189 12.14 -0.24 7.02
N LEU A 190 11.76 -0.99 8.07
CA LEU A 190 10.39 -1.52 8.22
C LEU A 190 9.35 -0.44 8.48
N VAL A 191 9.69 0.58 9.28
CA VAL A 191 8.81 1.74 9.55
C VAL A 191 8.64 2.57 8.28
N LEU A 192 9.72 2.85 7.56
CA LEU A 192 9.70 3.54 6.26
C LEU A 192 8.89 2.77 5.22
N ALA A 193 9.07 1.45 5.10
CA ALA A 193 8.31 0.61 4.18
C ALA A 193 6.80 0.58 4.52
N ARG A 194 6.44 0.67 5.81
CA ARG A 194 5.04 0.79 6.24
C ARG A 194 4.46 2.15 5.88
N LEU A 195 5.19 3.24 6.14
CA LEU A 195 4.78 4.60 5.79
C LEU A 195 4.59 4.78 4.28
N MET A 196 5.50 4.22 3.48
CA MET A 196 5.38 4.20 2.02
C MET A 196 4.13 3.45 1.55
N ARG A 197 3.80 2.29 2.13
CA ARG A 197 2.58 1.56 1.81
C ARG A 197 1.31 2.32 2.19
N THR A 198 1.30 2.99 3.34
CA THR A 198 0.16 3.81 3.76
C THR A 198 -0.02 5.03 2.85
N LEU A 199 1.08 5.65 2.42
CA LEU A 199 1.08 6.74 1.44
C LEU A 199 0.58 6.27 0.07
N GLU A 200 1.01 5.12 -0.43
CA GLU A 200 0.49 4.54 -1.67
C GLU A 200 -1.01 4.25 -1.58
N GLN A 201 -1.48 3.68 -0.46
CA GLN A 201 -2.91 3.42 -0.25
C GLN A 201 -3.71 4.72 -0.17
N TYR A 202 -3.17 5.74 0.49
CA TYR A 202 -3.78 7.06 0.57
C TYR A 202 -3.84 7.75 -0.80
N ARG A 203 -2.74 7.73 -1.58
CA ARG A 203 -2.68 8.22 -2.97
C ARG A 203 -3.65 7.47 -3.88
N ARG A 204 -3.80 6.15 -3.73
CA ARG A 204 -4.79 5.34 -4.48
C ARG A 204 -6.23 5.70 -4.12
N LYS A 205 -6.51 5.98 -2.84
CA LYS A 205 -7.82 6.45 -2.39
C LYS A 205 -8.13 7.88 -2.85
N LYS A 206 -7.16 8.79 -2.78
CA LYS A 206 -7.32 10.22 -3.16
C LYS A 206 -7.38 10.43 -4.67
N SER A 207 -6.68 9.61 -5.47
CA SER A 207 -6.71 9.70 -6.94
C SER A 207 -7.98 9.15 -7.59
N GLY A 208 -8.97 8.69 -6.81
CA GLY A 208 -10.22 8.10 -7.31
C GLY A 208 -10.02 6.83 -8.17
N LYS A 209 -8.78 6.31 -8.26
CA LYS A 209 -8.45 5.12 -9.03
C LYS A 209 -8.56 3.87 -8.17
N THR A 210 -9.77 3.61 -7.70
CA THR A 210 -10.17 2.23 -7.37
C THR A 210 -10.34 1.46 -8.67
N GLY A 211 -9.24 0.84 -9.12
CA GLY A 211 -9.30 -0.28 -10.07
C GLY A 211 -8.59 -0.06 -11.41
N ALA A 212 -7.26 -0.02 -11.41
CA ALA A 212 -6.47 -0.56 -12.53
C ALA A 212 -5.02 -0.80 -12.09
N SER A 213 -4.54 -2.02 -12.31
CA SER A 213 -3.13 -2.41 -12.11
C SER A 213 -2.21 -1.63 -13.07
N PRO A 214 -0.92 -1.43 -12.74
CA PRO A 214 0.00 -0.67 -13.57
C PRO A 214 0.54 -1.54 -14.70
N ALA A 215 0.40 -1.07 -15.94
CA ALA A 215 1.22 -1.52 -17.05
C ALA A 215 1.49 -0.33 -17.97
N ASN A 216 2.79 -0.09 -18.17
CA ASN A 216 3.44 0.64 -19.25
C ASN A 216 3.44 2.17 -19.25
N VAL A 217 4.66 2.65 -19.02
CA VAL A 217 5.31 3.87 -19.51
C VAL A 217 4.94 4.17 -20.96
N GLY A 218 4.72 5.45 -21.26
CA GLY A 218 4.66 5.97 -22.62
C GLY A 218 4.03 7.36 -22.70
N LEU A 219 4.86 8.37 -22.96
CA LEU A 219 4.45 9.72 -23.38
C LEU A 219 3.48 9.66 -24.57
N GLY A 220 2.45 10.51 -24.57
CA GLY A 220 1.61 10.71 -25.75
C GLY A 220 0.27 11.38 -25.46
N ARG A 221 0.01 12.48 -26.18
CA ARG A 221 -1.19 13.33 -26.16
C ARG A 221 -2.51 12.58 -25.90
N ARG A 222 -3.31 13.14 -24.97
CA ARG A 222 -4.67 12.68 -24.63
C ARG A 222 -5.61 12.79 -25.84
N LEU A 223 -5.79 11.68 -26.56
CA LEU A 223 -6.98 11.44 -27.37
C LEU A 223 -8.18 11.24 -26.43
N LYS A 224 -9.24 12.02 -26.63
CA LYS A 224 -10.54 11.87 -25.95
C LYS A 224 -11.01 10.42 -26.13
N LYS A 225 -11.10 9.65 -25.04
CA LYS A 225 -11.65 8.29 -25.06
C LYS A 225 -13.15 8.37 -25.37
N THR A 226 -13.54 7.68 -26.44
CA THR A 226 -14.93 7.36 -26.77
C THR A 226 -15.63 6.70 -25.58
N VAL A 227 -16.82 7.20 -25.28
CA VAL A 227 -17.76 6.66 -24.28
C VAL A 227 -18.00 5.18 -24.58
N THR A 228 -17.37 4.30 -23.81
CA THR A 228 -17.73 2.87 -23.79
C THR A 228 -19.02 2.75 -23.01
N ARG A 229 -20.10 2.42 -23.73
CA ARG A 229 -21.42 2.04 -23.17
C ARG A 229 -21.23 1.20 -21.90
N VAL A 230 -21.81 1.68 -20.82
CA VAL A 230 -22.04 0.93 -19.59
C VAL A 230 -22.78 -0.36 -19.97
N ASN A 231 -22.34 -1.52 -19.46
CA ASN A 231 -23.10 -2.76 -19.57
C ASN A 231 -24.50 -2.48 -19.05
N SER A 232 -25.50 -2.48 -19.94
CA SER A 232 -26.91 -2.46 -19.55
C SER A 232 -27.12 -3.63 -18.60
N GLY A 233 -27.52 -3.36 -17.36
CA GLY A 233 -27.58 -4.30 -16.23
C GLY A 233 -28.59 -5.46 -16.39
N PHE A 234 -28.75 -6.00 -17.59
CA PHE A 234 -29.53 -7.20 -17.85
C PHE A 234 -28.65 -8.42 -17.64
N ALA A 235 -28.99 -9.22 -16.63
CA ALA A 235 -28.38 -10.52 -16.40
C ALA A 235 -28.51 -11.42 -17.65
N PRO A 236 -27.53 -12.31 -17.91
CA PRO A 236 -27.59 -13.23 -19.04
C PRO A 236 -28.78 -14.17 -18.88
N ASN A 237 -29.81 -13.98 -19.71
CA ASN A 237 -30.96 -14.88 -19.83
C ASN A 237 -30.66 -15.92 -20.93
N ALA A 238 -30.69 -17.21 -20.59
CA ALA A 238 -30.43 -18.30 -21.53
C ALA A 238 -31.36 -18.26 -22.75
N ASN A 239 -32.61 -17.83 -22.56
CA ASN A 239 -33.59 -17.73 -23.65
C ASN A 239 -33.24 -16.62 -24.64
N ARG A 240 -32.60 -15.55 -24.17
CA ARG A 240 -32.12 -14.45 -25.03
C ARG A 240 -30.92 -14.88 -25.87
N MET A 241 -30.06 -15.73 -25.31
CA MET A 241 -28.93 -16.34 -26.04
C MET A 241 -29.44 -17.22 -27.18
N VAL A 242 -30.45 -18.05 -26.94
CA VAL A 242 -31.09 -18.89 -27.97
C VAL A 242 -31.74 -18.03 -29.06
N LEU A 243 -32.47 -16.96 -28.67
CA LEU A 243 -33.06 -16.02 -29.64
C LEU A 243 -32.01 -15.31 -30.50
N LEU A 244 -30.90 -14.88 -29.91
CA LEU A 244 -29.79 -14.25 -30.65
C LEU A 244 -29.11 -15.24 -31.60
N GLN A 245 -29.00 -16.51 -31.19
CA GLN A 245 -28.41 -17.56 -32.00
C GLN A 245 -29.31 -17.91 -33.19
N ASN A 246 -30.62 -18.01 -32.98
CA ASN A 246 -31.62 -18.23 -34.04
C ASN A 246 -31.72 -17.02 -35.00
N TYR A 247 -31.61 -15.80 -34.49
CA TYR A 247 -31.60 -14.60 -35.32
C TYR A 247 -30.33 -14.52 -36.19
N ALA A 248 -29.17 -14.86 -35.61
CA ALA A 248 -27.91 -14.90 -36.34
C ALA A 248 -27.90 -16.00 -37.42
N SER A 249 -28.48 -17.18 -37.16
CA SER A 249 -28.61 -18.22 -38.18
C SER A 249 -29.54 -17.80 -39.31
N ASN A 250 -30.66 -17.14 -39.02
CA ASN A 250 -31.60 -16.70 -40.06
C ASN A 250 -31.02 -15.63 -40.99
N ILE A 251 -30.17 -14.71 -40.48
CA ILE A 251 -29.48 -13.72 -41.33
C ILE A 251 -28.48 -14.39 -42.28
N VAL A 252 -27.83 -15.47 -41.84
CA VAL A 252 -26.89 -16.22 -42.69
C VAL A 252 -27.64 -17.02 -43.74
N SER A 253 -28.82 -17.55 -43.41
CA SER A 253 -29.68 -18.30 -44.34
C SER A 253 -30.39 -17.41 -45.37
N ASP A 254 -30.77 -16.18 -45.02
CA ASP A 254 -31.41 -15.21 -45.94
C ASP A 254 -30.41 -14.54 -46.90
N ALA A 255 -29.11 -14.76 -46.71
CA ALA A 255 -28.07 -14.31 -47.63
C ALA A 255 -27.92 -15.26 -48.84
N VAL A 256 -29.02 -15.56 -49.53
CA VAL A 256 -28.97 -16.17 -50.87
C VAL A 256 -28.56 -15.08 -51.88
N PRO A 257 -27.54 -15.30 -52.72
CA PRO A 257 -27.01 -14.26 -53.59
C PRO A 257 -27.85 -14.15 -54.86
N VAL A 258 -28.84 -13.27 -54.87
CA VAL A 258 -29.34 -12.69 -56.14
C VAL A 258 -28.45 -11.48 -56.44
N PRO A 259 -27.75 -11.41 -57.60
CA PRO A 259 -26.95 -10.24 -57.93
C PRO A 259 -27.85 -9.15 -58.55
N PRO A 260 -28.03 -7.96 -57.93
CA PRO A 260 -28.65 -6.84 -58.62
C PRO A 260 -27.61 -6.09 -59.46
N PRO A 261 -27.99 -5.62 -60.66
CA PRO A 261 -27.14 -4.84 -61.53
C PRO A 261 -27.12 -3.36 -61.08
N TYR A 262 -25.98 -2.69 -61.29
CA TYR A 262 -25.74 -1.26 -61.15
C TYR A 262 -26.06 -0.59 -59.79
N LYS A 263 -25.01 -0.42 -58.98
CA LYS A 263 -25.06 0.47 -57.81
C LYS A 263 -24.95 1.92 -58.24
N THR A 264 -26.01 2.69 -57.99
CA THR A 264 -25.99 4.15 -57.94
C THR A 264 -25.02 4.62 -56.85
N ARG A 265 -24.06 5.46 -57.27
CA ARG A 265 -22.99 6.02 -56.46
C ARG A 265 -23.59 7.08 -55.51
N ARG A 266 -23.83 6.73 -54.23
CA ARG A 266 -24.26 7.71 -53.22
C ARG A 266 -23.13 8.71 -52.94
N ALA A 267 -23.50 9.99 -52.87
CA ALA A 267 -22.60 11.10 -52.58
C ALA A 267 -21.92 10.94 -51.21
N ARG A 268 -20.61 11.19 -51.16
CA ARG A 268 -19.81 11.26 -49.95
C ARG A 268 -20.26 12.46 -49.11
N THR A 269 -20.46 12.25 -47.81
CA THR A 269 -20.47 13.34 -46.84
C THR A 269 -19.07 13.97 -46.76
N PRO A 270 -18.94 15.31 -46.83
CA PRO A 270 -17.65 15.96 -46.70
C PRO A 270 -17.12 15.82 -45.27
N SER A 271 -15.84 15.45 -45.16
CA SER A 271 -15.13 15.36 -43.88
C SER A 271 -14.75 16.77 -43.41
N PRO A 272 -14.95 17.13 -42.13
CA PRO A 272 -14.67 18.47 -41.63
C PRO A 272 -13.20 18.57 -41.23
N ASP A 273 -12.31 18.74 -42.19
CA ASP A 273 -10.94 19.18 -41.92
C ASP A 273 -10.56 20.20 -43.00
N GLY A 274 -10.84 21.46 -42.67
CA GLY A 274 -10.44 22.63 -43.46
C GLY A 274 -8.92 22.83 -43.39
N SER A 275 -8.32 22.79 -44.58
CA SER A 275 -7.26 23.68 -45.08
C SER A 275 -6.41 24.45 -44.07
N SER A 276 -5.12 24.12 -44.01
CA SER A 276 -4.08 25.08 -44.37
C SER A 276 -2.83 24.35 -44.85
N ALA A 277 -2.37 24.77 -46.02
CA ALA A 277 -1.32 24.15 -46.80
C ALA A 277 0.07 24.47 -46.23
N ALA A 278 0.98 23.49 -46.27
CA ALA A 278 2.41 23.71 -46.40
C ALA A 278 3.05 22.48 -47.05
N TRP A 279 3.05 22.48 -48.38
CA TRP A 279 4.13 22.01 -49.25
C TRP A 279 5.18 21.07 -48.62
N SER A 280 4.99 19.78 -48.81
CA SER A 280 6.11 18.83 -48.87
C SER A 280 5.66 17.66 -49.74
N MET A 281 6.18 17.63 -50.97
CA MET A 281 6.18 16.41 -51.79
C MET A 281 7.05 15.36 -51.08
N ASP A 282 6.66 14.09 -51.18
CA ASP A 282 7.34 12.88 -50.69
C ASP A 282 6.89 12.23 -49.37
N VAL A 283 5.61 12.34 -49.00
CA VAL A 283 5.03 11.42 -48.00
C VAL A 283 3.79 10.72 -48.57
N ALA A 284 3.93 9.42 -48.82
CA ALA A 284 2.86 8.55 -49.31
C ALA A 284 1.59 8.69 -48.43
N PRO A 285 0.38 8.74 -49.04
CA PRO A 285 -0.86 8.92 -48.28
C PRO A 285 -1.07 7.78 -47.28
N PRO A 286 -1.58 8.05 -46.06
CA PRO A 286 -1.78 7.03 -45.05
C PRO A 286 -2.77 5.97 -45.56
N ARG A 287 -2.33 4.71 -45.62
CA ARG A 287 -3.18 3.59 -46.01
C ARG A 287 -4.38 3.50 -45.04
N PRO A 288 -5.60 3.22 -45.53
CA PRO A 288 -6.76 3.11 -44.68
C PRO A 288 -6.55 1.99 -43.64
N ILE A 289 -6.63 2.35 -42.36
CA ILE A 289 -6.64 1.39 -41.25
C ILE A 289 -7.86 0.50 -41.45
N ARG A 290 -7.64 -0.72 -41.95
CA ARG A 290 -8.65 -1.79 -41.99
C ARG A 290 -9.10 -2.02 -40.55
N ARG A 291 -10.24 -1.44 -40.19
CA ARG A 291 -10.98 -1.78 -38.96
C ARG A 291 -11.47 -3.21 -39.13
N SER A 292 -10.65 -4.19 -38.75
CA SER A 292 -11.07 -5.58 -38.64
C SER A 292 -12.28 -5.63 -37.70
N SER A 293 -13.45 -5.96 -38.24
CA SER A 293 -14.71 -6.06 -37.52
C SER A 293 -14.56 -6.96 -36.30
N SER A 294 -15.12 -6.52 -35.18
CA SER A 294 -15.14 -7.19 -33.86
C SER A 294 -15.49 -8.68 -33.89
N MET A 295 -16.21 -9.12 -34.91
CA MET A 295 -16.65 -10.50 -35.11
C MET A 295 -15.49 -11.47 -35.40
N HIS A 296 -14.48 -11.08 -36.16
CA HIS A 296 -13.31 -11.94 -36.44
C HIS A 296 -12.46 -12.19 -35.19
N ARG A 297 -12.39 -11.21 -34.27
CA ARG A 297 -11.74 -11.39 -32.96
C ARG A 297 -12.52 -12.31 -32.03
N LEU A 298 -13.84 -12.38 -32.16
CA LEU A 298 -14.68 -13.31 -31.40
C LEU A 298 -14.50 -14.74 -31.90
N VAL A 299 -14.53 -14.96 -33.22
CA VAL A 299 -14.31 -16.30 -33.81
C VAL A 299 -12.91 -16.83 -33.49
N GLY A 300 -11.88 -16.00 -33.56
CA GLY A 300 -10.52 -16.39 -33.18
C GLY A 300 -10.38 -16.81 -31.70
N LYS A 301 -11.14 -16.18 -30.79
CA LYS A 301 -11.18 -16.59 -29.36
C LYS A 301 -11.94 -17.89 -29.13
N ILE A 302 -12.98 -18.14 -29.92
CA ILE A 302 -13.78 -19.38 -29.82
C ILE A 302 -12.92 -20.57 -30.28
N ASN A 303 -12.22 -20.44 -31.42
CA ASN A 303 -11.38 -21.53 -31.95
C ASN A 303 -10.14 -21.81 -31.10
N ALA A 304 -9.55 -20.79 -30.44
CA ALA A 304 -8.42 -20.98 -29.54
C ALA A 304 -8.76 -21.69 -28.22
N ASN A 305 -10.04 -21.68 -27.81
CA ASN A 305 -10.51 -22.39 -26.62
C ASN A 305 -10.87 -23.85 -26.90
N ILE A 306 -11.20 -24.21 -28.15
CA ILE A 306 -11.60 -25.57 -28.54
C ILE A 306 -10.39 -26.52 -28.64
N THR A 307 -9.19 -26.00 -28.90
CA THR A 307 -7.97 -26.80 -29.11
C THR A 307 -7.10 -27.01 -27.86
N GLN A 308 -7.50 -26.55 -26.67
CA GLN A 308 -6.74 -26.86 -25.45
C GLN A 308 -7.10 -28.25 -24.89
N PRO A 309 -6.14 -29.19 -24.76
CA PRO A 309 -6.41 -30.48 -24.13
C PRO A 309 -6.90 -30.26 -22.70
N GLN A 310 -8.03 -30.87 -22.34
CA GLN A 310 -8.58 -30.83 -20.99
C GLN A 310 -7.55 -31.42 -20.01
N LYS A 311 -6.75 -30.56 -19.39
CA LYS A 311 -5.88 -30.96 -18.28
C LYS A 311 -6.78 -31.59 -17.21
N PRO A 312 -6.37 -32.70 -16.58
CA PRO A 312 -7.14 -33.29 -15.48
C PRO A 312 -7.47 -32.18 -14.48
N ALA A 313 -8.72 -32.15 -14.01
CA ALA A 313 -9.24 -31.07 -13.17
C ALA A 313 -8.55 -31.07 -11.79
N GLU A 314 -7.32 -30.58 -11.75
CA GLU A 314 -6.54 -30.35 -10.54
C GLU A 314 -7.30 -29.37 -9.66
N HIS A 315 -7.74 -29.85 -8.50
CA HIS A 315 -8.45 -29.00 -7.56
C HIS A 315 -7.50 -28.57 -6.45
N TYR A 316 -7.09 -27.30 -6.50
CA TYR A 316 -6.25 -26.66 -5.49
C TYR A 316 -7.11 -26.24 -4.29
N ALA A 317 -6.54 -26.37 -3.10
CA ALA A 317 -7.09 -25.81 -1.87
C ALA A 317 -5.97 -25.27 -0.98
N CYS A 318 -6.30 -24.26 -0.19
CA CYS A 318 -5.35 -23.55 0.67
C CYS A 318 -5.84 -23.54 2.12
N TRP A 319 -4.90 -23.74 3.03
CA TRP A 319 -5.13 -23.69 4.47
C TRP A 319 -4.11 -22.77 5.12
N ARG A 320 -4.59 -22.04 6.12
CA ARG A 320 -3.76 -21.36 7.11
C ARG A 320 -3.63 -22.31 8.29
N VAL A 321 -2.39 -22.62 8.65
CA VAL A 321 -2.07 -23.53 9.75
C VAL A 321 -1.42 -22.71 10.86
N GLY A 322 -2.07 -22.65 12.02
CA GLY A 322 -1.51 -22.05 13.23
C GLY A 322 -0.93 -23.13 14.15
N ILE A 323 0.30 -22.96 14.63
CA ILE A 323 0.82 -23.74 15.77
C ILE A 323 1.24 -22.77 16.85
N ALA A 324 0.68 -22.96 18.05
CA ALA A 324 1.18 -22.34 19.26
C ALA A 324 2.35 -23.17 19.80
N SER A 325 3.48 -22.51 20.03
CA SER A 325 4.62 -23.06 20.76
C SER A 325 4.77 -22.27 22.05
N LEU A 326 4.66 -22.95 23.19
CA LEU A 326 5.00 -22.38 24.48
C LEU A 326 6.52 -22.20 24.57
N ALA A 327 6.96 -21.18 25.31
CA ALA A 327 8.38 -20.94 25.59
C ALA A 327 9.00 -22.12 26.38
N ILE A 328 8.21 -22.72 27.26
CA ILE A 328 8.54 -23.90 28.04
C ILE A 328 7.30 -24.82 27.97
N GLY A 329 7.42 -25.97 27.31
CA GLY A 329 6.34 -26.96 27.21
C GLY A 329 6.12 -27.57 25.83
N PRO A 330 5.17 -28.50 25.70
CA PRO A 330 4.85 -29.17 24.44
C PRO A 330 4.25 -28.19 23.42
N LYS A 331 4.48 -28.46 22.13
CA LYS A 331 3.83 -27.69 21.04
C LYS A 331 2.34 -28.01 21.02
N GLY A 332 1.51 -26.97 20.97
CA GLY A 332 0.07 -27.12 20.83
C GLY A 332 -0.31 -27.82 19.52
N ALA A 333 -1.49 -28.43 19.50
CA ALA A 333 -2.02 -29.05 18.28
C ALA A 333 -2.20 -27.99 17.17
N PRO A 334 -1.91 -28.33 15.90
CA PRO A 334 -2.10 -27.40 14.79
C PRO A 334 -3.59 -27.13 14.56
N GLU A 335 -3.93 -25.86 14.41
CA GLU A 335 -5.26 -25.41 14.00
C GLU A 335 -5.28 -25.17 12.48
N PHE A 336 -6.28 -25.76 11.79
CA PHE A 336 -6.39 -25.73 10.35
C PHE A 336 -7.57 -24.88 9.88
N LEU A 337 -7.30 -23.65 9.43
CA LEU A 337 -8.32 -22.75 8.89
C LEU A 337 -8.31 -22.77 7.35
N ARG A 338 -9.42 -23.15 6.72
CA ARG A 338 -9.52 -23.18 5.25
C ARG A 338 -9.60 -21.76 4.69
N HIS A 339 -8.74 -21.43 3.74
CA HIS A 339 -8.73 -20.12 3.06
C HIS A 339 -9.33 -20.25 1.66
N ARG A 340 -10.49 -19.61 1.42
CA ARG A 340 -11.20 -19.69 0.12
C ARG A 340 -10.62 -18.69 -0.89
N ARG A 341 -10.14 -19.17 -2.04
CA ARG A 341 -9.68 -18.39 -3.20
C ARG A 341 -10.00 -19.13 -4.49
N GLY A 342 -10.02 -18.42 -5.62
CA GLY A 342 -10.27 -19.03 -6.94
C GLY A 342 -9.12 -19.97 -7.38
N GLN A 343 -9.42 -21.00 -8.17
CA GLN A 343 -8.45 -22.04 -8.58
C GLN A 343 -7.20 -21.45 -9.27
N MET A 344 -7.41 -20.50 -10.19
CA MET A 344 -6.29 -19.82 -10.87
C MET A 344 -5.42 -18.99 -9.91
N GLN A 345 -6.02 -18.38 -8.88
CA GLN A 345 -5.26 -17.65 -7.87
C GLN A 345 -4.44 -18.61 -7.02
N LEU A 346 -5.00 -19.74 -6.62
CA LEU A 346 -4.30 -20.76 -5.84
C LEU A 346 -3.12 -21.35 -6.60
N ARG A 347 -3.29 -21.62 -7.90
CA ARG A 347 -2.20 -22.09 -8.77
C ARG A 347 -1.06 -21.08 -8.87
N LYS A 348 -1.39 -19.79 -9.08
CA LYS A 348 -0.40 -18.70 -9.10
C LYS A 348 0.29 -18.54 -7.74
N MET A 349 -0.46 -18.60 -6.64
CA MET A 349 0.10 -18.54 -5.29
C MET A 349 1.06 -19.71 -5.02
N ALA A 350 0.71 -20.91 -5.47
CA ALA A 350 1.59 -22.06 -5.33
C ALA A 350 2.90 -21.89 -6.11
N ALA A 351 2.84 -21.34 -7.33
CA ALA A 351 4.03 -21.02 -8.12
C ALA A 351 4.92 -19.98 -7.41
N VAL A 352 4.33 -18.87 -6.96
CA VAL A 352 5.06 -17.83 -6.20
C VAL A 352 5.67 -18.40 -4.93
N LEU A 353 4.95 -19.27 -4.20
CA LEU A 353 5.50 -19.89 -3.00
C LEU A 353 6.66 -20.82 -3.30
N LYS A 354 6.59 -21.64 -4.35
CA LYS A 354 7.70 -22.50 -4.78
C LYS A 354 8.93 -21.69 -5.14
N GLU A 355 8.76 -20.64 -5.94
CA GLU A 355 9.85 -19.73 -6.32
C GLU A 355 10.45 -19.06 -5.08
N SER A 356 9.60 -18.57 -4.18
CA SER A 356 10.02 -17.90 -2.96
C SER A 356 10.65 -18.83 -1.91
N ASN A 357 10.42 -20.14 -2.02
CA ASN A 357 11.04 -21.17 -1.19
C ASN A 357 12.42 -21.54 -1.74
N ALA A 358 12.64 -21.45 -3.05
CA ALA A 358 13.93 -21.68 -3.70
C ALA A 358 14.90 -20.50 -3.45
N SER A 359 14.39 -19.27 -3.51
CA SER A 359 15.18 -18.09 -3.13
C SER A 359 15.28 -18.04 -1.61
N ALA A 360 16.46 -18.33 -1.05
CA ALA A 360 16.78 -18.49 0.39
C ALA A 360 16.47 -17.26 1.26
N GLY A 361 15.19 -16.92 1.39
CA GLY A 361 14.70 -15.74 2.10
C GLY A 361 14.32 -16.00 3.57
N ARG A 362 13.98 -14.90 4.24
CA ARG A 362 13.60 -14.74 5.66
C ARG A 362 12.59 -15.74 6.26
N TYR A 363 11.88 -16.51 5.44
CA TYR A 363 10.78 -17.38 5.86
C TYR A 363 11.01 -18.83 5.44
N ARG A 364 10.93 -19.73 6.43
CA ARG A 364 11.15 -21.17 6.29
C ARG A 364 10.10 -21.84 5.40
N ALA A 365 10.57 -22.54 4.36
CA ALA A 365 9.78 -23.45 3.54
C ALA A 365 9.37 -24.69 4.36
N LEU A 366 8.17 -25.23 4.10
CA LEU A 366 7.67 -26.42 4.78
C LEU A 366 7.53 -27.57 3.79
N ASP A 367 8.08 -28.72 4.17
CA ASP A 367 8.04 -29.94 3.38
C ASP A 367 6.86 -30.83 3.79
N ALA A 368 6.59 -31.86 2.99
CA ALA A 368 5.56 -32.86 3.29
C ALA A 368 5.85 -33.65 4.58
N ARG A 369 7.12 -33.67 5.02
CA ARG A 369 7.55 -34.30 6.28
C ARG A 369 7.24 -33.45 7.52
N ASP A 370 6.94 -32.16 7.38
CA ASP A 370 6.59 -31.32 8.53
C ASP A 370 5.28 -31.81 9.15
N ASN A 371 5.27 -31.97 10.48
CA ASN A 371 4.12 -32.49 11.23
C ASN A 371 2.82 -31.73 10.94
N ARG A 372 2.89 -30.42 10.65
CA ARG A 372 1.73 -29.59 10.25
C ARG A 372 1.12 -30.07 8.95
N VAL A 373 1.98 -30.22 7.95
CA VAL A 373 1.57 -30.57 6.59
C VAL A 373 1.13 -32.02 6.54
N LYS A 374 1.88 -32.91 7.20
CA LYS A 374 1.56 -34.32 7.34
C LYS A 374 0.18 -34.54 7.96
N ARG A 375 -0.10 -33.96 9.15
CA ARG A 375 -1.41 -34.08 9.80
C ARG A 375 -2.56 -33.56 8.93
N LEU A 376 -2.36 -32.42 8.25
CA LEU A 376 -3.37 -31.88 7.34
C LEU A 376 -3.61 -32.80 6.15
N MET A 377 -2.54 -33.31 5.54
CA MET A 377 -2.59 -34.18 4.37
C MET A 377 -3.24 -35.53 4.71
N ASP A 378 -2.86 -36.14 5.83
CA ASP A 378 -3.41 -37.40 6.33
C ASP A 378 -4.91 -37.26 6.60
N SER A 379 -5.33 -36.21 7.30
CA SER A 379 -6.75 -35.92 7.55
C SER A 379 -7.56 -35.76 6.25
N ARG A 380 -6.99 -35.12 5.22
CA ARG A 380 -7.66 -34.95 3.92
C ARG A 380 -7.71 -36.24 3.12
N ASN A 381 -6.64 -37.01 3.11
CA ASN A 381 -6.58 -38.30 2.44
C ASN A 381 -7.50 -39.33 3.08
N GLU A 382 -7.62 -39.32 4.41
CA GLU A 382 -8.59 -40.15 5.13
C GLU A 382 -10.03 -39.78 4.73
N HIS A 383 -10.33 -38.48 4.60
CA HIS A 383 -11.64 -38.05 4.14
C HIS A 383 -11.96 -38.49 2.71
N GLU A 384 -10.99 -38.44 1.79
CA GLU A 384 -11.17 -38.96 0.42
C GLU A 384 -11.32 -40.49 0.41
N LYS A 385 -10.58 -41.20 1.26
CA LYS A 385 -10.71 -42.67 1.44
C LYS A 385 -12.13 -43.03 1.91
N LYS A 386 -12.66 -42.31 2.90
CA LYS A 386 -14.05 -42.48 3.38
C LYS A 386 -15.08 -42.22 2.28
N LYS A 387 -14.81 -41.30 1.37
CA LYS A 387 -15.67 -40.99 0.21
C LYS A 387 -15.48 -41.92 -1.00
N LYS A 388 -14.53 -42.86 -0.95
CA LYS A 388 -14.20 -43.79 -2.05
C LYS A 388 -13.95 -43.12 -3.41
N THR A 389 -13.42 -41.90 -3.40
CA THR A 389 -13.25 -41.10 -4.64
C THR A 389 -12.05 -41.52 -5.48
N GLY A 390 -11.14 -42.35 -4.93
CA GLY A 390 -9.86 -42.72 -5.54
C GLY A 390 -8.82 -41.60 -5.59
N LYS A 391 -9.21 -40.36 -5.26
CA LYS A 391 -8.36 -39.16 -5.35
C LYS A 391 -7.50 -38.98 -4.11
N LYS A 392 -6.31 -38.41 -4.28
CA LYS A 392 -5.38 -38.11 -3.19
C LYS A 392 -4.97 -36.64 -3.20
N TRP A 393 -4.73 -36.12 -2.01
CA TRP A 393 -4.21 -34.78 -1.77
C TRP A 393 -2.68 -34.83 -1.68
N TYR A 394 -2.03 -33.96 -2.45
CA TYR A 394 -0.59 -33.81 -2.51
C TYR A 394 -0.18 -32.39 -2.13
N LEU A 395 0.96 -32.25 -1.45
CA LEU A 395 1.54 -30.94 -1.18
C LEU A 395 2.04 -30.30 -2.47
N VAL A 396 1.62 -29.06 -2.73
CA VAL A 396 2.18 -28.24 -3.82
C VAL A 396 3.23 -27.29 -3.28
N ALA A 397 2.88 -26.51 -2.27
CA ALA A 397 3.77 -25.57 -1.63
C ALA A 397 3.30 -25.26 -0.20
N ALA A 398 4.22 -25.10 0.73
CA ALA A 398 3.93 -24.60 2.06
C ALA A 398 5.07 -23.71 2.60
N ARG A 399 4.72 -22.71 3.40
CA ARG A 399 5.66 -21.73 3.94
C ARG A 399 5.15 -21.11 5.24
N VAL A 400 6.06 -20.79 6.16
CA VAL A 400 5.76 -19.97 7.36
C VAL A 400 5.64 -18.51 6.95
N MET A 401 4.49 -17.87 7.18
CA MET A 401 4.20 -16.49 6.77
C MET A 401 4.52 -15.48 7.88
N SER A 402 4.18 -15.80 9.13
CA SER A 402 4.47 -14.95 10.28
C SER A 402 4.73 -15.77 11.53
N ARG A 403 5.49 -15.18 12.45
CA ARG A 403 5.64 -15.62 13.83
C ARG A 403 5.13 -14.49 14.70
N ASP A 404 4.00 -14.73 15.35
CA ASP A 404 3.40 -13.73 16.21
C ASP A 404 3.83 -14.05 17.65
N PRO A 405 4.62 -13.17 18.31
CA PRO A 405 4.79 -13.28 19.75
C PRO A 405 3.43 -12.99 20.39
N GLY A 406 2.90 -13.95 21.13
CA GLY A 406 1.67 -13.79 21.88
C GLY A 406 1.77 -12.61 22.84
N LYS A 407 0.63 -12.09 23.32
CA LYS A 407 0.57 -10.88 24.16
C LYS A 407 1.48 -10.94 25.39
N THR A 408 1.69 -12.14 25.95
CA THR A 408 2.51 -12.38 27.14
C THR A 408 3.97 -12.72 26.82
N GLY A 409 4.36 -12.84 25.55
CA GLY A 409 5.69 -13.33 25.13
C GLY A 409 5.94 -14.83 25.37
N MET A 410 5.11 -15.49 26.20
CA MET A 410 5.27 -16.90 26.57
C MET A 410 4.76 -17.89 25.51
N VAL A 411 3.94 -17.42 24.57
CA VAL A 411 3.43 -18.24 23.46
C VAL A 411 3.90 -17.61 22.16
N THR A 412 4.55 -18.38 21.30
CA THR A 412 4.84 -17.97 19.93
C THR A 412 3.92 -18.72 18.99
N VAL A 413 3.16 -17.99 18.17
CA VAL A 413 2.25 -18.61 17.20
C VAL A 413 2.88 -18.53 15.82
N GLU A 414 3.29 -19.67 15.28
CA GLU A 414 3.71 -19.76 13.87
C GLU A 414 2.47 -19.91 12.98
N LYS A 415 2.33 -18.99 12.03
CA LYS A 415 1.27 -19.00 11.01
C LYS A 415 1.87 -19.42 9.69
N ALA A 416 1.53 -20.62 9.24
CA ALA A 416 1.92 -21.17 7.95
C ALA A 416 0.77 -21.12 6.94
N LEU A 417 1.13 -21.05 5.66
CA LEU A 417 0.21 -21.25 4.54
C LEU A 417 0.58 -22.56 3.85
N VAL A 418 -0.41 -23.42 3.62
CA VAL A 418 -0.24 -24.73 2.98
C VAL A 418 -1.22 -24.82 1.81
N ILE A 419 -0.70 -25.10 0.61
CA ILE A 419 -1.49 -25.33 -0.60
C ILE A 419 -1.36 -26.80 -1.01
N LEU A 420 -2.48 -27.50 -1.07
CA LEU A 420 -2.56 -28.88 -1.55
C LEU A 420 -3.31 -28.94 -2.88
N VAL A 421 -3.00 -29.94 -3.69
CA VAL A 421 -3.72 -30.27 -4.92
C VAL A 421 -4.34 -31.65 -4.78
N ARG A 422 -5.61 -31.77 -5.18
CA ARG A 422 -6.30 -33.04 -5.29
C ARG A 422 -6.13 -33.57 -6.71
N ARG A 423 -5.57 -34.77 -6.84
CA ARG A 423 -5.40 -35.49 -8.10
C ARG A 423 -6.05 -36.86 -8.01
#